data_AF-A0A9J5X619-F1
#
_entry.id   AF-A0A9J5X619-F1
#
_cell.length_a   1.000
_cell.length_b   1.000
_cell.length_c   1.000
_cell.angle_alpha   90.00
_cell.angle_beta   90.00
_cell.angle_gamma   90.00
#
_symmetry.space_group_name_H-M   'P 1'
#
loop_
_entity.id
_entity.type
_entity.pdbx_description
1 polymer ?
#
loop_
_entity_poly.entity_id
_entity_poly.type
_entity_poly.pdbx_seq_one_letter_code
_entity_poly.pdbx_strand_id
1 'polypeptide(L)'
;MASNKDGNQSGSGGGGGFFSFLGSSLTNIAKSVNGMLGYEGLEVVNPEGGNEDAGAEAQRGRWKQEIQMYAVGFGIDNYHKFLRKLFTRVNASFWVDRDNYWKMMQKYIGTDITSLVTLPVIICEPMTNLQKMAELMEYSYLLELADECEDPHMRLVYAATWFISVYHALQRTWKPFNPILGETYEFVNHAGITFIAEQVCHHPPIGAAHAENEHFKYDITSKVKSKFLGNSVEVYPLGRSRLTLKKSGVVLDLVPPPTKVHNLIFGRTWIDSPGEMILTNLTTGDKVLLYFQPCGWFGYD
;
A
#
# COMPACT_ATOMS: atom_id res chain seq x y z
N MET A 1 63.12 35.61 18.93
CA MET A 1 62.77 36.42 20.12
C MET A 1 61.29 36.73 19.99
N ALA A 2 60.42 35.93 20.63
CA ALA A 2 59.78 36.19 21.94
C ALA A 2 58.85 37.41 21.87
N SER A 3 57.63 37.47 22.41
CA SER A 3 56.68 36.53 23.06
C SER A 3 55.52 37.43 23.52
N ASN A 4 54.29 36.91 23.60
CA ASN A 4 53.25 37.28 24.60
C ASN A 4 52.65 38.72 24.55
N LYS A 5 51.46 39.04 25.06
CA LYS A 5 50.39 38.33 25.80
C LYS A 5 49.14 39.22 25.87
N ASP A 6 47.99 38.56 26.03
CA ASP A 6 46.82 38.82 26.90
C ASP A 6 46.20 40.22 27.06
N GLY A 7 44.86 40.26 26.96
CA GLY A 7 44.05 41.14 27.81
C GLY A 7 42.63 41.49 27.34
N ASN A 8 41.64 40.78 27.94
CA ASN A 8 40.53 41.39 28.71
C ASN A 8 39.09 41.52 28.12
N GLN A 9 38.17 40.87 28.87
CA GLN A 9 36.88 41.35 29.41
C GLN A 9 35.53 41.25 28.66
N SER A 10 34.54 41.00 29.53
CA SER A 10 33.15 40.52 29.47
C SER A 10 32.04 41.60 29.44
N GLY A 11 30.81 41.18 29.08
CA GLY A 11 29.52 41.78 29.51
C GLY A 11 28.66 42.30 28.34
N SER A 12 27.59 41.65 27.88
CA SER A 12 26.22 41.40 28.43
C SER A 12 25.14 42.42 27.96
N GLY A 13 24.05 41.89 27.39
CA GLY A 13 22.75 42.56 27.14
C GLY A 13 22.68 43.32 25.81
N GLY A 14 21.69 43.19 24.92
CA GLY A 14 20.32 42.68 24.99
C GLY A 14 19.41 43.72 24.28
N GLY A 15 18.66 43.32 23.25
CA GLY A 15 17.63 44.17 22.62
C GLY A 15 17.70 44.19 21.07
N GLY A 16 16.62 43.74 20.42
CA GLY A 16 16.59 43.38 19.00
C GLY A 16 16.44 44.51 17.98
N GLY A 17 16.69 44.15 16.72
CA GLY A 17 16.44 44.96 15.52
C GLY A 17 16.29 44.06 14.30
N PHE A 18 15.18 44.24 13.58
CA PHE A 18 14.88 43.64 12.29
C PHE A 18 15.80 44.23 11.18
N PHE A 19 16.05 43.41 10.14
CA PHE A 19 16.76 43.66 8.87
C PHE A 19 18.29 43.49 8.84
N SER A 20 18.78 42.37 8.31
CA SER A 20 19.60 42.37 7.08
C SER A 20 19.77 40.96 6.51
N PHE A 21 20.02 40.93 5.21
CA PHE A 21 19.85 39.86 4.24
C PHE A 21 21.24 39.36 3.79
N LEU A 22 21.30 38.11 3.30
CA LEU A 22 22.40 37.44 2.58
C LEU A 22 23.67 37.02 3.35
N GLY A 23 23.99 35.73 3.26
CA GLY A 23 25.29 35.19 3.64
C GLY A 23 25.36 33.67 3.56
N SER A 24 25.56 33.17 2.34
CA SER A 24 26.10 31.86 1.96
C SER A 24 26.56 30.88 3.07
N SER A 25 26.11 29.63 3.01
CA SER A 25 26.86 28.48 3.52
C SER A 25 26.80 27.33 2.51
N LEU A 26 27.85 27.25 1.70
CA LEU A 26 28.31 25.99 1.12
C LEU A 26 29.13 25.25 2.18
N THR A 27 29.22 23.93 2.01
CA THR A 27 30.03 22.92 2.72
C THR A 27 29.44 22.32 4.01
N ASN A 28 28.74 21.19 3.85
CA ASN A 28 29.19 19.91 4.39
C ASN A 28 28.48 18.75 3.66
N ILE A 29 29.17 18.21 2.66
CA ILE A 29 28.92 16.89 2.07
C ILE A 29 29.79 15.87 2.84
N ALA A 30 29.15 14.76 3.22
CA ALA A 30 29.68 13.41 3.42
C ALA A 30 29.61 12.80 4.84
N LYS A 31 28.88 11.66 4.86
CA LYS A 31 28.92 10.47 5.74
C LYS A 31 28.06 10.45 7.02
N SER A 32 26.96 9.70 6.94
CA SER A 32 26.88 8.45 7.71
C SER A 32 26.03 7.41 6.97
N VAL A 33 26.54 6.18 6.91
CA VAL A 33 26.02 4.98 6.27
C VAL A 33 25.57 4.03 7.38
N ASN A 34 24.53 3.23 7.13
CA ASN A 34 24.03 2.09 7.93
C ASN A 34 23.44 2.38 9.31
N GLY A 35 22.11 2.25 9.37
CA GLY A 35 21.35 1.89 10.58
C GLY A 35 20.27 0.89 10.21
N MET A 36 20.57 -0.41 10.40
CA MET A 36 19.61 -1.50 10.38
C MET A 36 18.57 -1.32 11.49
N LEU A 37 17.31 -1.62 11.17
CA LEU A 37 16.22 -2.11 12.05
C LEU A 37 16.25 -1.72 13.54
N GLY A 38 15.30 -0.88 13.95
CA GLY A 38 14.88 -0.73 15.34
C GLY A 38 13.38 -1.01 15.48
N TYR A 39 13.01 -2.27 15.70
CA TYR A 39 11.70 -2.68 16.23
C TYR A 39 11.68 -2.49 17.76
N GLU A 40 12.01 -1.30 18.25
CA GLU A 40 11.94 -1.00 19.69
C GLU A 40 10.74 -0.07 19.92
N GLY A 41 9.69 -0.59 20.58
CA GLY A 41 8.57 0.20 21.10
C GLY A 41 7.14 -0.18 20.68
N LEU A 42 6.90 -1.35 20.06
CA LEU A 42 5.53 -1.81 19.81
C LEU A 42 4.97 -2.54 21.04
N GLU A 43 4.27 -1.79 21.90
CA GLU A 43 3.41 -2.38 22.94
C GLU A 43 2.07 -2.82 22.31
N VAL A 44 1.75 -4.11 22.46
CA VAL A 44 0.46 -4.69 22.11
C VAL A 44 -0.49 -4.40 23.27
N VAL A 45 -1.42 -3.46 23.11
CA VAL A 45 -2.47 -3.21 24.11
C VAL A 45 -3.70 -4.04 23.75
N ASN A 46 -3.92 -5.11 24.52
CA ASN A 46 -5.19 -5.84 24.56
C ASN A 46 -6.28 -4.92 25.18
N PRO A 47 -7.43 -4.68 24.54
CA PRO A 47 -8.46 -3.80 25.09
C PRO A 47 -9.12 -4.31 26.39
N GLU A 48 -8.88 -5.57 26.76
CA GLU A 48 -9.38 -6.17 27.99
C GLU A 48 -8.23 -6.95 28.67
N GLY A 49 -7.63 -6.35 29.70
CA GLY A 49 -6.30 -6.71 30.22
C GLY A 49 -6.05 -8.19 30.54
N GLY A 50 -4.85 -8.65 30.13
CA GLY A 50 -4.22 -9.90 30.56
C GLY A 50 -3.08 -10.31 29.62
N ASN A 51 -1.88 -10.59 30.17
CA ASN A 51 -0.68 -11.06 29.46
C ASN A 51 -0.75 -12.57 29.15
N GLU A 52 -1.90 -13.08 28.72
CA GLU A 52 -1.99 -14.47 28.26
C GLU A 52 -1.59 -14.53 26.78
N ASP A 53 -0.45 -15.17 26.56
CA ASP A 53 0.20 -15.41 25.28
C ASP A 53 -0.79 -15.91 24.21
N ALA A 54 -0.76 -15.32 23.02
CA ALA A 54 -1.62 -15.68 21.89
C ALA A 54 -1.55 -17.18 21.54
N GLY A 55 -0.42 -17.83 21.88
CA GLY A 55 -0.26 -19.29 21.77
C GLY A 55 -1.20 -20.11 22.66
N ALA A 56 -1.59 -19.61 23.84
CA ALA A 56 -2.48 -20.32 24.76
C ALA A 56 -3.95 -20.26 24.32
N GLU A 57 -4.39 -19.16 23.70
CA GLU A 57 -5.75 -19.02 23.13
C GLU A 57 -5.95 -19.87 21.87
N ALA A 58 -4.91 -20.02 21.04
CA ALA A 58 -4.96 -20.91 19.87
C ALA A 58 -5.24 -22.38 20.25
N GLN A 59 -4.78 -22.83 21.43
CA GLN A 59 -5.01 -24.20 21.91
C GLN A 59 -6.39 -24.42 22.57
N ARG A 60 -7.15 -23.36 22.88
CA ARG A 60 -8.47 -23.48 23.54
C ARG A 60 -9.60 -23.96 22.62
N GLY A 61 -9.31 -24.29 21.35
CA GLY A 61 -10.25 -24.99 20.46
C GLY A 61 -11.54 -24.25 20.14
N ARG A 62 -11.59 -22.94 20.38
CA ARG A 62 -12.78 -22.08 20.14
C ARG A 62 -12.91 -21.62 18.69
N TRP A 63 -11.90 -21.83 17.86
CA TRP A 63 -11.95 -21.58 16.43
C TRP A 63 -12.63 -22.77 15.75
N LYS A 64 -13.94 -22.66 15.50
CA LYS A 64 -14.59 -23.54 14.52
C LYS A 64 -13.93 -23.23 13.18
N GLN A 65 -13.46 -24.27 12.48
CA GLN A 65 -13.00 -24.20 11.10
C GLN A 65 -14.14 -23.60 10.26
N GLU A 66 -14.09 -22.29 10.04
CA GLU A 66 -15.02 -21.62 9.15
C GLU A 66 -14.74 -22.09 7.73
N ILE A 67 -15.83 -22.35 7.02
CA ILE A 67 -15.96 -22.91 5.68
C ILE A 67 -14.76 -22.53 4.80
N GLN A 68 -13.87 -23.49 4.53
CA GLN A 68 -12.99 -23.43 3.38
C GLN A 68 -13.88 -23.47 2.13
N MET A 69 -14.21 -22.29 1.60
CA MET A 69 -14.87 -22.20 0.31
C MET A 69 -13.83 -22.47 -0.75
N TYR A 70 -13.62 -23.74 -1.04
CA TYR A 70 -12.84 -24.20 -2.18
C TYR A 70 -13.43 -23.57 -3.45
N ALA A 71 -12.82 -22.49 -3.94
CA ALA A 71 -13.03 -22.01 -5.31
C ALA A 71 -12.32 -22.96 -6.28
N VAL A 72 -12.70 -24.24 -6.25
CA VAL A 72 -12.27 -25.22 -7.22
C VAL A 72 -13.12 -24.99 -8.47
N GLY A 73 -12.50 -24.45 -9.52
CA GLY A 73 -13.01 -24.59 -10.89
C GLY A 73 -13.92 -23.49 -11.43
N PHE A 74 -13.98 -22.30 -10.83
CA PHE A 74 -14.56 -21.13 -11.51
C PHE A 74 -13.46 -20.10 -11.76
N GLY A 75 -13.14 -19.86 -13.03
CA GLY A 75 -12.26 -18.76 -13.42
C GLY A 75 -12.72 -17.46 -12.73
N ILE A 76 -11.74 -16.68 -12.26
CA ILE A 76 -11.88 -15.42 -11.51
C ILE A 76 -13.00 -14.53 -12.10
N ASP A 77 -13.13 -14.49 -13.43
CA ASP A 77 -14.17 -13.77 -14.17
C ASP A 77 -15.61 -14.16 -13.82
N ASN A 78 -15.90 -15.44 -13.61
CA ASN A 78 -17.25 -15.92 -13.33
C ASN A 78 -17.65 -15.68 -11.88
N TYR A 79 -16.69 -15.75 -10.96
CA TYR A 79 -16.88 -15.33 -9.56
C TYR A 79 -17.14 -13.82 -9.48
N HIS A 80 -16.37 -13.00 -10.20
CA HIS A 80 -16.62 -11.56 -10.30
C HIS A 80 -18.00 -11.25 -10.92
N LYS A 81 -18.42 -11.94 -11.97
CA LYS A 81 -19.77 -11.76 -12.55
C LYS A 81 -20.89 -12.13 -11.57
N PHE A 82 -20.72 -13.22 -10.81
CA PHE A 82 -21.68 -13.64 -9.78
C PHE A 82 -21.79 -12.61 -8.65
N LEU A 83 -20.66 -12.19 -8.07
CA LEU A 83 -20.64 -11.16 -7.03
C LEU A 83 -21.21 -9.84 -7.54
N ARG A 84 -20.86 -9.43 -8.77
CA ARG A 84 -21.39 -8.20 -9.39
C ARG A 84 -22.91 -8.26 -9.54
N LYS A 85 -23.48 -9.43 -9.85
CA LYS A 85 -24.93 -9.67 -9.95
C LYS A 85 -25.64 -9.72 -8.59
N LEU A 86 -24.98 -10.26 -7.56
CA LEU A 86 -25.48 -10.28 -6.19
C LEU A 86 -25.49 -8.86 -5.58
N PHE A 87 -24.40 -8.10 -5.77
CA PHE A 87 -24.25 -6.74 -5.25
C PHE A 87 -25.06 -5.69 -6.01
N THR A 88 -25.29 -5.84 -7.31
CA THR A 88 -26.20 -4.92 -8.04
C THR A 88 -27.63 -4.96 -7.49
N ARG A 89 -28.09 -6.11 -6.97
CA ARG A 89 -29.40 -6.22 -6.34
C ARG A 89 -29.47 -5.55 -4.96
N VAL A 90 -28.37 -5.57 -4.18
CA VAL A 90 -28.27 -4.88 -2.88
C VAL A 90 -28.10 -3.36 -3.05
N ASN A 91 -27.49 -2.91 -4.15
CA ASN A 91 -27.16 -1.50 -4.41
C ASN A 91 -28.33 -0.62 -4.87
N ALA A 92 -29.44 -1.18 -5.37
CA ALA A 92 -30.59 -0.37 -5.81
C ALA A 92 -31.19 0.49 -4.67
N SER A 93 -31.05 0.05 -3.42
CA SER A 93 -31.47 0.77 -2.21
C SER A 93 -30.51 1.87 -1.73
N PHE A 94 -29.29 1.97 -2.27
CA PHE A 94 -28.24 2.88 -1.77
C PHE A 94 -28.40 4.33 -2.24
N TRP A 95 -29.02 4.55 -3.41
CA TRP A 95 -29.26 5.89 -3.96
C TRP A 95 -30.31 6.70 -3.19
N VAL A 96 -30.97 6.08 -2.20
CA VAL A 96 -32.11 6.64 -1.50
C VAL A 96 -31.70 7.56 -0.33
N ASP A 97 -30.43 7.59 0.10
CA ASP A 97 -30.05 8.41 1.27
C ASP A 97 -28.60 8.95 1.31
N ARG A 98 -28.22 9.71 0.28
CA ARG A 98 -26.90 10.40 0.24
C ARG A 98 -26.72 11.40 1.37
N ASP A 99 -27.79 12.01 1.84
CA ASP A 99 -27.74 13.05 2.87
C ASP A 99 -27.39 12.47 4.24
N ASN A 100 -27.96 11.32 4.63
CA ASN A 100 -27.56 10.67 5.88
C ASN A 100 -26.15 10.07 5.79
N TYR A 101 -25.74 9.59 4.61
CA TYR A 101 -24.36 9.16 4.38
C TYR A 101 -23.35 10.31 4.55
N TRP A 102 -23.64 11.48 3.96
CA TRP A 102 -22.82 12.68 4.13
C TRP A 102 -22.72 13.09 5.59
N LYS A 103 -23.85 13.17 6.32
CA LYS A 103 -23.86 13.50 7.76
C LYS A 103 -22.99 12.55 8.58
N MET A 104 -22.99 11.26 8.26
CA MET A 104 -22.17 10.27 8.95
C MET A 104 -20.67 10.41 8.61
N MET A 105 -20.33 10.74 7.37
CA MET A 105 -18.93 10.80 6.90
C MET A 105 -18.23 12.12 7.20
N GLN A 106 -18.95 13.25 7.29
CA GLN A 106 -18.38 14.59 7.52
C GLN A 106 -17.44 14.66 8.73
N LYS A 107 -17.74 13.93 9.81
CA LYS A 107 -16.92 13.92 11.03
C LYS A 107 -15.53 13.29 10.83
N TYR A 108 -15.32 12.57 9.75
CA TYR A 108 -14.05 11.89 9.44
C TYR A 108 -13.16 12.71 8.49
N ILE A 109 -13.56 13.92 8.09
CA ILE A 109 -12.73 14.77 7.21
C ILE A 109 -11.37 15.01 7.85
N GLY A 110 -10.31 14.78 7.08
CA GLY A 110 -8.92 14.86 7.51
C GLY A 110 -8.37 13.59 8.17
N THR A 111 -9.21 12.60 8.48
CA THR A 111 -8.81 11.36 9.16
C THR A 111 -8.41 10.26 8.17
N ASP A 112 -7.68 9.27 8.70
CA ASP A 112 -7.29 8.07 7.97
C ASP A 112 -8.41 7.01 8.03
N ILE A 113 -9.22 6.94 6.97
CA ILE A 113 -10.41 6.07 6.91
C ILE A 113 -10.10 4.57 6.74
N THR A 114 -8.87 4.20 6.36
CA THR A 114 -8.45 2.79 6.33
C THR A 114 -8.20 2.27 7.74
N SER A 115 -7.81 3.14 8.67
CA SER A 115 -7.61 2.83 10.09
C SER A 115 -8.90 2.82 10.92
N LEU A 116 -10.02 3.31 10.38
CA LEU A 116 -11.30 3.35 11.09
C LEU A 116 -11.94 1.95 11.16
N VAL A 117 -12.23 1.51 12.39
CA VAL A 117 -12.80 0.20 12.71
C VAL A 117 -14.23 0.02 12.18
N THR A 118 -15.00 1.10 12.07
CA THR A 118 -16.43 1.02 11.70
C THR A 118 -16.76 1.92 10.52
N LEU A 119 -16.67 1.38 9.31
CA LEU A 119 -17.34 1.92 8.13
C LEU A 119 -18.55 1.04 7.78
N PRO A 120 -19.61 1.59 7.16
CA PRO A 120 -20.76 0.78 6.75
C PRO A 120 -20.37 -0.32 5.77
N VAL A 121 -20.85 -1.54 5.98
CA VAL A 121 -20.58 -2.69 5.09
C VAL A 121 -20.94 -2.44 3.62
N ILE A 122 -21.86 -1.52 3.37
CA ILE A 122 -22.36 -1.22 2.02
C ILE A 122 -21.32 -0.55 1.11
N ILE A 123 -20.29 0.08 1.67
CA ILE A 123 -19.18 0.66 0.87
C ILE A 123 -18.09 -0.39 0.59
N CYS A 124 -18.24 -1.59 1.15
CA CYS A 124 -17.26 -2.64 1.03
C CYS A 124 -17.57 -3.57 -0.15
N GLU A 125 -16.51 -4.00 -0.84
CA GLU A 125 -16.58 -5.15 -1.72
C GLU A 125 -16.42 -6.45 -0.93
N PRO A 126 -16.94 -7.59 -1.43
CA PRO A 126 -16.86 -8.89 -0.75
C PRO A 126 -15.46 -9.53 -0.86
N MET A 127 -14.41 -8.74 -0.60
CA MET A 127 -13.03 -9.17 -0.61
C MET A 127 -12.25 -8.47 0.51
N THR A 128 -11.34 -9.17 1.17
CA THR A 128 -10.43 -8.58 2.15
C THR A 128 -9.19 -8.00 1.47
N ASN A 129 -8.43 -7.15 2.15
CA ASN A 129 -7.16 -6.63 1.60
C ASN A 129 -6.19 -7.76 1.19
N LEU A 130 -6.19 -8.90 1.87
CA LEU A 130 -5.32 -10.02 1.52
C LEU A 130 -5.71 -10.64 0.17
N GLN A 131 -7.01 -10.74 -0.10
CA GLN A 131 -7.52 -11.17 -1.41
C GLN A 131 -7.22 -10.13 -2.49
N LYS A 132 -7.23 -8.83 -2.16
CA LYS A 132 -6.79 -7.79 -3.09
C LYS A 132 -5.31 -7.89 -3.45
N MET A 133 -4.46 -8.27 -2.51
CA MET A 133 -3.03 -8.50 -2.77
C MET A 133 -2.81 -9.69 -3.72
N ALA A 134 -3.70 -10.69 -3.70
CA ALA A 134 -3.63 -11.81 -4.63
C ALA A 134 -3.91 -11.43 -6.08
N GLU A 135 -4.71 -10.40 -6.34
CA GLU A 135 -5.00 -9.93 -7.71
C GLU A 135 -3.78 -9.36 -8.43
N LEU A 136 -2.72 -9.00 -7.71
CA LEU A 136 -1.45 -8.61 -8.31
C LEU A 136 -0.90 -9.71 -9.23
N MET A 137 -1.29 -10.97 -8.99
CA MET A 137 -0.85 -12.12 -9.77
C MET A 137 -1.69 -12.39 -11.03
N GLU A 138 -2.69 -11.56 -11.36
CA GLU A 138 -3.55 -11.77 -12.54
C GLU A 138 -2.74 -11.83 -13.85
N TYR A 139 -1.78 -10.91 -14.01
CA TYR A 139 -0.94 -10.80 -15.21
C TYR A 139 0.49 -11.30 -14.98
N SER A 140 0.66 -12.26 -14.05
CA SER A 140 1.98 -12.78 -13.65
C SER A 140 2.79 -13.40 -14.79
N TYR A 141 2.16 -13.80 -15.91
CA TYR A 141 2.87 -14.27 -17.10
C TYR A 141 3.86 -13.23 -17.67
N LEU A 142 3.65 -11.93 -17.40
CA LEU A 142 4.60 -10.88 -17.76
C LEU A 142 5.94 -11.03 -17.02
N LEU A 143 5.92 -11.62 -15.82
CA LEU A 143 7.13 -11.87 -15.04
C LEU A 143 7.92 -13.07 -15.57
N GLU A 144 7.23 -14.07 -16.11
CA GLU A 144 7.84 -15.17 -16.87
C GLU A 144 8.55 -14.64 -18.13
N LEU A 145 7.88 -13.79 -18.91
CA LEU A 145 8.51 -13.11 -20.06
C LEU A 145 9.72 -12.27 -19.63
N ALA A 146 9.64 -11.58 -18.49
CA ALA A 146 10.77 -10.82 -17.96
C ALA A 146 11.95 -11.72 -17.58
N ASP A 147 11.69 -12.83 -16.89
CA ASP A 147 12.72 -13.76 -16.44
C ASP A 147 13.42 -14.46 -17.62
N GLU A 148 12.67 -14.83 -18.65
CA GLU A 148 13.21 -15.46 -19.85
C GLU A 148 13.96 -14.51 -20.77
N CYS A 149 13.64 -13.21 -20.73
CA CYS A 149 14.23 -12.19 -21.60
C CYS A 149 15.73 -12.03 -21.35
N GLU A 150 16.52 -12.18 -22.42
CA GLU A 150 17.98 -12.03 -22.37
C GLU A 150 18.41 -10.56 -22.30
N ASP A 151 17.74 -9.68 -23.05
CA ASP A 151 18.03 -8.24 -23.05
C ASP A 151 17.63 -7.60 -21.70
N PRO A 152 18.59 -7.06 -20.93
CA PRO A 152 18.32 -6.44 -19.65
C PRO A 152 17.32 -5.28 -19.71
N HIS A 153 17.28 -4.52 -20.82
CA HIS A 153 16.37 -3.39 -20.95
C HIS A 153 14.94 -3.85 -21.23
N MET A 154 14.73 -4.76 -22.18
CA MET A 154 13.42 -5.35 -22.41
C MET A 154 12.89 -6.15 -21.21
N ARG A 155 13.75 -6.79 -20.41
CA ARG A 155 13.37 -7.38 -19.12
C ARG A 155 12.73 -6.36 -18.19
N LEU A 156 13.31 -5.17 -18.06
CA LEU A 156 12.74 -4.09 -17.25
C LEU A 156 11.41 -3.60 -17.81
N VAL A 157 11.24 -3.58 -19.14
CA VAL A 157 9.96 -3.24 -19.78
C VAL A 157 8.87 -4.25 -19.40
N TYR A 158 9.15 -5.55 -19.44
CA TYR A 158 8.16 -6.57 -19.02
C TYR A 158 7.82 -6.45 -17.54
N ALA A 159 8.82 -6.31 -16.66
CA ALA A 159 8.60 -6.14 -15.23
C ALA A 159 7.82 -4.86 -14.91
N ALA A 160 8.14 -3.73 -15.56
CA ALA A 160 7.41 -2.49 -15.42
C ALA A 160 5.96 -2.63 -15.93
N THR A 161 5.75 -3.35 -17.05
CA THR A 161 4.42 -3.62 -17.59
C THR A 161 3.56 -4.41 -16.61
N TRP A 162 4.14 -5.40 -15.93
CA TRP A 162 3.45 -6.12 -14.85
C TRP A 162 3.04 -5.17 -13.72
N PHE A 163 3.92 -4.27 -13.28
CA PHE A 163 3.57 -3.24 -12.29
C PHE A 163 2.51 -2.25 -12.77
N ILE A 164 2.44 -1.94 -14.07
CA ILE A 164 1.34 -1.13 -14.62
C ILE A 164 0.02 -1.91 -14.57
N SER A 165 0.06 -3.21 -14.87
CA SER A 165 -1.15 -4.04 -14.92
C SER A 165 -1.94 -4.07 -13.62
N VAL A 166 -1.29 -3.85 -12.47
CA VAL A 166 -1.95 -3.79 -11.15
C VAL A 166 -2.97 -2.66 -11.08
N TYR A 167 -2.76 -1.56 -11.82
CA TYR A 167 -3.69 -0.43 -11.87
C TYR A 167 -4.98 -0.76 -12.64
N HIS A 168 -4.97 -1.79 -13.48
CA HIS A 168 -6.20 -2.35 -14.05
C HIS A 168 -7.06 -3.04 -12.97
N ALA A 169 -6.44 -3.83 -12.09
CA ALA A 169 -7.12 -4.46 -10.95
C ALA A 169 -7.64 -3.45 -9.90
N LEU A 170 -7.04 -2.24 -9.86
CA LEU A 170 -7.43 -1.13 -8.99
C LEU A 170 -8.62 -0.31 -9.51
N GLN A 171 -9.24 -0.64 -10.65
CA GLN A 171 -10.41 0.12 -11.14
C GLN A 171 -11.68 -0.05 -10.30
N ARG A 172 -11.70 -0.98 -9.33
CA ARG A 172 -12.83 -1.17 -8.42
C ARG A 172 -12.84 -0.09 -7.34
N THR A 173 -13.92 0.68 -7.32
CA THR A 173 -14.12 1.84 -6.42
C THR A 173 -14.57 1.49 -5.01
N TRP A 174 -14.76 0.21 -4.72
CA TRP A 174 -15.30 -0.26 -3.44
C TRP A 174 -14.16 -0.57 -2.47
N LYS A 175 -14.39 -0.34 -1.17
CA LYS A 175 -13.37 -0.57 -0.14
C LYS A 175 -13.29 -2.07 0.16
N PRO A 176 -12.13 -2.74 0.05
CA PRO A 176 -11.99 -4.09 0.58
C PRO A 176 -12.18 -4.13 2.11
N PHE A 177 -12.67 -5.24 2.64
CA PHE A 177 -12.72 -5.47 4.08
C PHE A 177 -11.31 -5.40 4.67
N ASN A 178 -11.19 -4.74 5.82
CA ASN A 178 -9.95 -4.75 6.58
C ASN A 178 -9.81 -6.13 7.24
N PRO A 179 -8.75 -6.90 6.95
CA PRO A 179 -8.55 -8.22 7.54
C PRO A 179 -8.41 -8.13 9.06
N ILE A 180 -8.82 -9.18 9.77
CA ILE A 180 -8.51 -9.31 11.20
C ILE A 180 -7.03 -9.67 11.39
N LEU A 181 -6.45 -9.37 12.56
CA LEU A 181 -5.06 -9.75 12.86
C LEU A 181 -4.92 -11.28 12.80
N GLY A 182 -3.91 -11.76 12.07
CA GLY A 182 -3.68 -13.19 11.84
C GLY A 182 -4.59 -13.82 10.78
N GLU A 183 -5.48 -13.07 10.13
CA GLU A 183 -6.17 -13.55 8.94
C GLU A 183 -5.13 -13.91 7.87
N THR A 184 -5.36 -15.03 7.18
CA THR A 184 -4.53 -15.50 6.07
C THR A 184 -5.34 -15.70 4.81
N TYR A 185 -4.72 -15.50 3.65
CA TYR A 185 -5.29 -15.89 2.36
C TYR A 185 -4.22 -16.57 1.50
N GLU A 186 -4.55 -17.72 0.93
CA GLU A 186 -3.66 -18.47 0.05
C GLU A 186 -4.36 -18.87 -1.25
N PHE A 187 -3.59 -19.00 -2.34
CA PHE A 187 -4.07 -19.66 -3.54
C PHE A 187 -2.91 -20.32 -4.30
N VAL A 188 -3.27 -21.29 -5.14
CA VAL A 188 -2.43 -21.81 -6.20
C VAL A 188 -3.16 -21.63 -7.52
N ASN A 189 -2.50 -21.07 -8.54
CA ASN A 189 -3.12 -20.91 -9.86
C ASN A 189 -2.62 -21.96 -10.87
N HIS A 190 -3.27 -21.98 -12.04
CA HIS A 190 -2.95 -22.89 -13.13
C HIS A 190 -1.54 -22.68 -13.73
N ALA A 191 -0.91 -21.54 -13.47
CA ALA A 191 0.45 -21.20 -13.90
C ALA A 191 1.52 -21.57 -12.87
N GLY A 192 1.19 -22.41 -11.88
CA GLY A 192 2.13 -22.90 -10.88
C GLY A 192 2.55 -21.87 -9.83
N ILE A 193 1.86 -20.72 -9.74
CA ILE A 193 2.15 -19.72 -8.71
C ILE A 193 1.51 -20.15 -7.40
N THR A 194 2.33 -20.21 -6.36
CA THR A 194 1.90 -20.29 -4.97
C THR A 194 1.87 -18.89 -4.37
N PHE A 195 0.78 -18.53 -3.72
CA PHE A 195 0.60 -17.24 -3.04
C PHE A 195 0.13 -17.45 -1.62
N ILE A 196 0.70 -16.70 -0.68
CA ILE A 196 0.26 -16.61 0.71
C ILE A 196 0.29 -15.16 1.17
N ALA A 197 -0.72 -14.75 1.92
CA ALA A 197 -0.80 -13.44 2.56
C ALA A 197 -1.30 -13.57 4.00
N GLU A 198 -0.86 -12.68 4.86
CA GLU A 198 -1.26 -12.60 6.27
C GLU A 198 -1.40 -11.14 6.70
N GLN A 199 -2.41 -10.86 7.52
CA GLN A 199 -2.51 -9.59 8.24
C GLN A 199 -1.62 -9.63 9.49
N VAL A 200 -0.42 -9.06 9.37
CA VAL A 200 0.63 -9.14 10.39
C VAL A 200 0.57 -8.02 11.44
N CYS A 201 -0.21 -6.97 11.22
CA CYS A 201 -0.42 -5.90 12.19
C CYS A 201 -1.80 -5.27 12.04
N HIS A 202 -2.43 -4.87 13.15
CA HIS A 202 -3.72 -4.17 13.14
C HIS A 202 -3.60 -2.66 13.37
N HIS A 203 -2.56 -2.20 14.08
CA HIS A 203 -2.35 -0.79 14.42
C HIS A 203 -0.88 -0.38 14.23
N PRO A 204 -0.51 0.17 13.04
CA PRO A 204 -1.35 0.38 11.86
C PRO A 204 -1.66 -0.93 11.12
N PRO A 205 -2.73 -1.01 10.31
CA PRO A 205 -3.02 -2.19 9.49
C PRO A 205 -1.87 -2.46 8.50
N ILE A 206 -1.27 -3.64 8.58
CA ILE A 206 -0.22 -4.10 7.65
C ILE A 206 -0.54 -5.53 7.21
N GLY A 207 -0.64 -5.72 5.89
CA GLY A 207 -0.66 -7.03 5.26
C GLY A 207 0.70 -7.37 4.67
N ALA A 208 1.15 -8.61 4.83
CA ALA A 208 2.32 -9.15 4.16
C ALA A 208 1.88 -10.24 3.19
N ALA A 209 2.49 -10.32 2.02
CA ALA A 209 2.27 -11.43 1.09
C ALA A 209 3.54 -11.83 0.37
N HIS A 210 3.54 -13.09 -0.07
CA HIS A 210 4.59 -13.73 -0.81
C HIS A 210 3.98 -14.55 -1.94
N ALA A 211 4.49 -14.38 -3.15
CA ALA A 211 4.12 -15.15 -4.33
C ALA A 211 5.37 -15.72 -5.00
N GLU A 212 5.31 -16.95 -5.46
CA GLU A 212 6.48 -17.61 -6.07
C GLU A 212 6.06 -18.67 -7.10
N ASN A 213 6.81 -18.77 -8.18
CA ASN A 213 6.81 -19.91 -9.12
C ASN A 213 8.24 -20.18 -9.60
N GLU A 214 8.45 -20.95 -10.66
CA GLU A 214 9.81 -21.24 -11.17
C GLU A 214 10.57 -20.03 -11.71
N HIS A 215 9.87 -18.97 -12.13
CA HIS A 215 10.45 -17.78 -12.78
C HIS A 215 10.70 -16.61 -11.82
N PHE A 216 9.86 -16.43 -10.81
CA PHE A 216 9.96 -15.25 -9.94
C PHE A 216 9.62 -15.54 -8.49
N LYS A 217 10.06 -14.61 -7.63
CA LYS A 217 9.60 -14.42 -6.25
C LYS A 217 9.14 -12.98 -6.08
N TYR A 218 7.96 -12.78 -5.52
CA TYR A 218 7.39 -11.47 -5.24
C TYR A 218 7.01 -11.37 -3.76
N ASP A 219 7.62 -10.40 -3.07
CA ASP A 219 7.30 -10.09 -1.67
C ASP A 219 6.68 -8.69 -1.59
N ILE A 220 5.56 -8.57 -0.89
CA ILE A 220 4.91 -7.29 -0.63
C ILE A 220 4.58 -7.13 0.85
N THR A 221 4.83 -5.94 1.36
CA THR A 221 4.27 -5.46 2.64
C THR A 221 3.44 -4.23 2.33
N SER A 222 2.15 -4.28 2.61
CA SER A 222 1.19 -3.24 2.30
C SER A 222 0.75 -2.54 3.58
N LYS A 223 1.11 -1.27 3.70
CA LYS A 223 0.67 -0.34 4.75
C LYS A 223 -0.07 0.80 4.07
N VAL A 224 -1.38 0.69 3.93
CA VAL A 224 -2.18 1.71 3.28
C VAL A 224 -2.52 2.83 4.27
N LYS A 225 -2.01 4.03 4.01
CA LYS A 225 -2.42 5.24 4.73
C LYS A 225 -3.41 6.01 3.86
N SER A 226 -4.49 6.52 4.43
CA SER A 226 -5.45 7.33 3.69
C SER A 226 -5.68 8.70 4.33
N LYS A 227 -6.26 9.62 3.55
CA LYS A 227 -6.71 10.93 4.01
C LYS A 227 -8.03 11.27 3.34
N PHE A 228 -9.10 11.33 4.12
CA PHE A 228 -10.40 11.73 3.62
C PHE A 228 -10.50 13.25 3.49
N LEU A 229 -10.91 13.74 2.31
CA LEU A 229 -10.96 15.15 1.95
C LEU A 229 -12.41 15.66 1.75
N GLY A 230 -13.40 14.94 2.27
CA GLY A 230 -14.82 15.29 2.12
C GLY A 230 -15.48 14.56 0.96
N ASN A 231 -15.27 14.99 -0.29
CA ASN A 231 -15.81 14.25 -1.45
C ASN A 231 -14.77 13.36 -2.15
N SER A 232 -13.55 13.29 -1.63
CA SER A 232 -12.48 12.43 -2.17
C SER A 232 -11.64 11.83 -1.05
N VAL A 233 -10.87 10.79 -1.37
CA VAL A 233 -9.89 10.16 -0.48
C VAL A 233 -8.57 10.10 -1.21
N GLU A 234 -7.50 10.54 -0.55
CA GLU A 234 -6.13 10.26 -0.98
C GLU A 234 -5.65 8.99 -0.28
N VAL A 235 -5.02 8.10 -1.05
CA VAL A 235 -4.53 6.80 -0.65
C VAL A 235 -3.03 6.75 -0.94
N TYR A 236 -2.25 6.50 0.09
CA TYR A 236 -0.81 6.38 0.03
C TYR A 236 -0.44 4.91 0.27
N PRO A 237 -0.06 4.18 -0.79
CA PRO A 237 0.46 2.82 -0.68
C PRO A 237 1.87 2.85 -0.07
N LEU A 238 1.95 2.81 1.26
CA LEU A 238 3.22 2.69 1.95
C LEU A 238 3.60 1.21 2.09
N GLY A 239 4.90 0.96 2.27
CA GLY A 239 5.44 -0.38 2.43
C GLY A 239 6.46 -0.69 1.35
N ARG A 240 6.69 -1.99 1.12
CA ARG A 240 7.73 -2.48 0.21
C ARG A 240 7.14 -3.47 -0.76
N SER A 241 7.48 -3.33 -2.04
CA SER A 241 7.18 -4.27 -3.10
C SER A 241 8.50 -4.70 -3.75
N ARG A 242 8.83 -5.99 -3.67
CA ARG A 242 10.10 -6.54 -4.16
C ARG A 242 9.86 -7.73 -5.06
N LEU A 243 10.40 -7.64 -6.26
CA LEU A 243 10.36 -8.70 -7.27
C LEU A 243 11.78 -9.23 -7.48
N THR A 244 11.95 -10.55 -7.47
CA THR A 244 13.19 -11.24 -7.84
C THR A 244 12.91 -12.12 -9.05
N LEU A 245 13.64 -11.90 -10.14
CA LEU A 245 13.61 -12.76 -11.32
C LEU A 245 14.67 -13.85 -11.13
N LYS A 246 14.25 -15.12 -11.08
CA LYS A 246 15.07 -16.23 -10.58
C LYS A 246 16.20 -16.61 -11.51
N LYS A 247 15.97 -16.63 -12.83
CA LYS A 247 16.99 -16.99 -13.82
C LYS A 247 18.13 -15.97 -13.84
N SER A 248 17.79 -14.69 -13.79
CA SER A 248 18.77 -13.60 -13.87
C SER A 248 19.34 -13.16 -12.51
N GLY A 249 18.65 -13.48 -11.41
CA GLY A 249 18.96 -12.96 -10.07
C GLY A 249 18.70 -11.46 -9.89
N VAL A 250 18.02 -10.82 -10.86
CA VAL A 250 17.70 -9.39 -10.79
C VAL A 250 16.66 -9.14 -9.70
N VAL A 251 16.93 -8.14 -8.85
CA VAL A 251 16.02 -7.71 -7.79
C VAL A 251 15.50 -6.31 -8.09
N LEU A 252 14.18 -6.17 -8.16
CA LEU A 252 13.49 -4.93 -8.47
C LEU A 252 12.69 -4.44 -7.26
N ASP A 253 12.67 -3.13 -7.05
CA ASP A 253 11.94 -2.45 -5.99
C ASP A 253 11.02 -1.38 -6.59
N LEU A 254 9.75 -1.35 -6.17
CA LEU A 254 8.75 -0.44 -6.69
C LEU A 254 8.39 0.62 -5.64
N VAL A 255 8.41 1.88 -6.07
CA VAL A 255 7.73 2.99 -5.41
C VAL A 255 6.50 3.36 -6.25
N PRO A 256 5.27 3.01 -5.81
CA PRO A 256 4.04 3.36 -6.51
C PRO A 256 3.61 4.83 -6.27
N PRO A 257 2.92 5.47 -7.23
CA PRO A 257 2.28 6.77 -7.01
C PRO A 257 1.14 6.68 -5.98
N PRO A 258 0.76 7.81 -5.37
CA PRO A 258 -0.47 7.90 -4.60
C PRO A 258 -1.70 7.71 -5.51
N THR A 259 -2.78 7.24 -4.92
CA THR A 259 -4.08 7.07 -5.59
C THR A 259 -5.10 8.03 -4.98
N LYS A 260 -5.98 8.59 -5.80
CA LYS A 260 -7.09 9.44 -5.38
C LYS A 260 -8.41 8.85 -5.83
N VAL A 261 -9.31 8.65 -4.88
CA VAL A 261 -10.69 8.25 -5.14
C VAL A 261 -11.54 9.51 -5.11
N HIS A 262 -12.10 9.87 -6.25
CA HIS A 262 -12.94 11.05 -6.43
C HIS A 262 -14.41 10.71 -6.28
N ASN A 263 -15.23 11.70 -5.90
CA ASN A 263 -16.69 11.60 -5.84
C ASN A 263 -17.17 10.41 -4.99
N LEU A 264 -16.63 10.28 -3.78
CA LEU A 264 -17.01 9.20 -2.85
C LEU A 264 -18.47 9.35 -2.36
N ILE A 265 -18.99 10.58 -2.33
CA ILE A 265 -20.29 10.92 -1.73
C ILE A 265 -21.22 11.53 -2.79
N PHE A 266 -20.70 12.50 -3.55
CA PHE A 266 -21.44 13.22 -4.57
C PHE A 266 -20.80 13.01 -5.94
N GLY A 267 -21.60 12.54 -6.90
CA GLY A 267 -21.18 12.24 -8.27
C GLY A 267 -20.87 10.76 -8.51
N ARG A 268 -20.40 10.44 -9.72
CA ARG A 268 -19.91 9.10 -10.05
C ARG A 268 -18.51 8.94 -9.50
N THR A 269 -18.28 7.92 -8.67
CA THR A 269 -16.95 7.61 -8.13
C THR A 269 -16.00 7.18 -9.24
N TRP A 270 -14.78 7.68 -9.21
CA TRP A 270 -13.70 7.32 -10.13
C TRP A 270 -12.35 7.41 -9.42
N ILE A 271 -11.33 6.77 -10.01
CA ILE A 271 -10.00 6.61 -9.41
C ILE A 271 -8.98 7.26 -10.33
N ASP A 272 -8.07 8.04 -9.75
CA ASP A 272 -6.87 8.56 -10.40
C ASP A 272 -5.63 8.07 -9.64
N SER A 273 -4.49 7.90 -10.30
CA SER A 273 -3.22 7.57 -9.64
C SER A 273 -2.08 8.44 -10.17
N PRO A 274 -2.16 9.77 -9.98
CA PRO A 274 -1.24 10.69 -10.59
C PRO A 274 0.17 10.63 -9.97
N GLY A 275 1.16 10.94 -10.79
CA GLY A 275 2.54 11.11 -10.37
C GLY A 275 3.46 9.97 -10.81
N GLU A 276 4.59 9.86 -10.13
CA GLU A 276 5.68 8.99 -10.54
C GLU A 276 5.53 7.58 -9.95
N MET A 277 5.61 6.57 -10.81
CA MET A 277 5.94 5.21 -10.44
C MET A 277 7.41 4.96 -10.76
N ILE A 278 8.18 4.58 -9.74
CA ILE A 278 9.62 4.37 -9.88
C ILE A 278 9.93 2.90 -9.63
N LEU A 279 10.41 2.22 -10.68
CA LEU A 279 10.93 0.87 -10.58
C LEU A 279 12.46 0.94 -10.58
N THR A 280 13.10 0.50 -9.50
CA THR A 280 14.56 0.50 -9.38
C THR A 280 15.08 -0.93 -9.45
N ASN A 281 16.03 -1.19 -10.35
CA ASN A 281 16.84 -2.38 -10.34
C ASN A 281 17.89 -2.25 -9.24
N LEU A 282 17.76 -3.00 -8.16
CA LEU A 282 18.68 -2.95 -7.02
C LEU A 282 20.02 -3.64 -7.32
N THR A 283 20.08 -4.46 -8.37
CA THR A 283 21.30 -5.16 -8.79
C THR A 283 22.21 -4.24 -9.60
N THR A 284 21.66 -3.42 -10.51
CA THR A 284 22.44 -2.54 -11.40
C THR A 284 22.37 -1.06 -11.05
N GLY A 285 21.31 -0.63 -10.36
CA GLY A 285 20.99 0.78 -10.10
C GLY A 285 20.12 1.44 -11.18
N ASP A 286 19.82 0.74 -12.28
CA ASP A 286 18.96 1.27 -13.35
C ASP A 286 17.55 1.55 -12.85
N LYS A 287 16.90 2.55 -13.44
CA LYS A 287 15.55 2.99 -13.05
C LYS A 287 14.65 3.09 -14.28
N VAL A 288 13.41 2.64 -14.11
CA VAL A 288 12.30 2.97 -15.00
C VAL A 288 11.42 3.97 -14.27
N LEU A 289 11.21 5.14 -14.89
CA LEU A 289 10.33 6.19 -14.38
C LEU A 289 9.10 6.27 -15.27
N LEU A 290 7.92 6.03 -14.69
CA LEU A 290 6.64 6.15 -15.38
C LEU A 290 5.83 7.26 -14.74
N TYR A 291 5.42 8.25 -15.53
CA TYR A 291 4.60 9.36 -15.06
C TYR A 291 3.15 9.15 -15.45
N PHE A 292 2.30 8.98 -14.45
CA PHE A 292 0.86 8.88 -14.61
C PHE A 292 0.30 10.29 -14.65
N GLN A 293 -0.18 10.69 -15.83
CA GLN A 293 -0.76 12.00 -16.04
C GLN A 293 -2.06 12.14 -15.23
N PRO A 294 -2.21 13.17 -14.38
CA PRO A 294 -3.45 13.41 -13.66
C PRO A 294 -4.63 13.60 -14.61
N CYS A 295 -5.76 13.03 -14.24
CA CYS A 295 -7.01 13.26 -14.96
C CYS A 295 -7.48 14.70 -14.76
N GLY A 296 -7.96 15.34 -15.84
CA GLY A 296 -8.56 16.67 -15.78
C GLY A 296 -9.88 16.69 -15.00
N TRP A 297 -10.39 17.90 -14.74
CA TRP A 297 -11.66 18.11 -14.00
C TRP A 297 -12.89 17.40 -14.60
N PHE A 298 -12.86 17.09 -15.90
CA PHE A 298 -13.94 16.39 -16.58
C PHE A 298 -13.88 14.86 -16.44
N GLY A 299 -12.82 14.32 -15.82
CA GLY A 299 -12.59 12.88 -15.85
C GLY A 299 -12.43 12.36 -17.29
N TYR A 300 -12.30 11.06 -17.42
CA TYR A 300 -11.97 10.33 -18.65
C TYR A 300 -13.05 10.52 -19.74
N ASP A 301 -12.79 11.39 -20.72
CA ASP A 301 -13.25 11.27 -22.12
C ASP A 301 -12.01 11.02 -23.00
#